data_AF-A0AAE8K951-F1
#
_entry.id   AF-A0AAE8K951-F1
#
_cell.length_a   1.000
_cell.length_b   1.000
_cell.length_c   1.000
_cell.angle_alpha   90.00
_cell.angle_beta   90.00
_cell.angle_gamma   90.00
#
_symmetry.space_group_name_H-M   'P 1'
#
loop_
_entity.id
_entity.type
_entity.pdbx_description
1 polymer ?
#
loop_
_entity_poly.entity_id
_entity_poly.type
_entity_poly.pdbx_seq_one_letter_code
_entity_poly.pdbx_strand_id
1 'polypeptide(L)'
;MAQGTLEKEILSLTAQLSELLIAHNYREAYTIAGTLNSKLKGDMVIALPIDQIREIQTQLRIYYRQNEKLNTISQSMYGTGKRLAALV
;
A
#
# COMPACT_ATOMS: atom_id res chain seq x y z
N MET A 1 -1.39 3.42 27.94
CA MET A 1 -1.30 3.56 26.48
C MET A 1 -2.69 3.94 25.97
N ALA A 2 -2.80 5.03 25.20
CA ALA A 2 -4.08 5.67 24.93
C ALA A 2 -4.93 4.85 23.95
N GLN A 3 -5.97 4.20 24.49
CA GLN A 3 -7.00 3.53 23.72
C GLN A 3 -7.65 4.55 22.77
N GLY A 4 -7.63 4.28 21.46
CA GLY A 4 -8.11 5.21 20.42
C GLY A 4 -7.03 5.90 19.57
N THR A 5 -5.76 5.90 19.99
CA THR A 5 -4.69 6.51 19.18
C THR A 5 -4.32 5.62 17.98
N LEU A 6 -4.26 4.31 18.19
CA LEU A 6 -3.90 3.36 17.13
C LEU A 6 -5.00 3.29 16.05
N GLU A 7 -6.26 3.27 16.46
CA GLU A 7 -7.41 3.20 15.56
C GLU A 7 -7.47 4.44 14.66
N LYS A 8 -7.26 5.62 15.24
CA LYS A 8 -7.17 6.88 14.47
C LYS A 8 -6.02 6.84 13.47
N GLU A 9 -4.87 6.29 13.86
CA GLU A 9 -3.71 6.17 12.98
C GLU A 9 -3.99 5.21 11.81
N ILE A 10 -4.58 4.03 12.09
CA ILE A 10 -4.99 3.06 11.06
C ILE A 10 -5.97 3.69 10.06
N LEU A 11 -7.00 4.39 10.55
CA LEU A 11 -7.99 5.03 9.70
C LEU A 11 -7.38 6.18 8.88
N SER A 12 -6.49 6.98 9.48
CA SER A 12 -5.76 8.05 8.78
C SER A 12 -4.87 7.49 7.68
N LEU A 13 -4.08 6.45 7.95
CA LEU A 13 -3.24 5.79 6.96
C LEU A 13 -4.07 5.14 5.85
N THR A 14 -5.24 4.60 6.17
CA THR A 14 -6.18 4.04 5.18
C THR A 14 -6.70 5.14 4.24
N ALA A 15 -7.08 6.30 4.78
CA ALA A 15 -7.51 7.46 3.99
C ALA A 15 -6.38 8.01 3.10
N GLN A 16 -5.18 8.19 3.65
CA GLN A 16 -4.01 8.63 2.88
C GLN A 16 -3.67 7.67 1.75
N LEU A 17 -3.71 6.36 2.01
CA LEU A 17 -3.48 5.35 0.97
C LEU A 17 -4.53 5.47 -0.14
N SER A 18 -5.81 5.64 0.21
CA SER A 18 -6.89 5.85 -0.76
C SER A 18 -6.62 7.07 -1.65
N GLU A 19 -6.31 8.22 -1.06
CA GLU A 19 -6.04 9.46 -1.78
C GLU A 19 -4.87 9.31 -2.77
N LEU A 20 -3.77 8.71 -2.33
CA LEU A 20 -2.58 8.48 -3.16
C LEU A 20 -2.87 7.55 -4.34
N LEU A 21 -3.66 6.49 -4.12
CA LEU A 21 -4.03 5.54 -5.17
C LEU A 21 -4.96 6.19 -6.21
N ILE A 22 -5.94 6.98 -5.77
CA ILE A 22 -6.83 7.74 -6.65
C ILE A 22 -6.04 8.79 -7.47
N ALA A 23 -5.04 9.42 -6.85
CA ALA A 23 -4.15 10.38 -7.52
C ALA A 23 -3.06 9.73 -8.38
N HIS A 24 -3.04 8.40 -8.51
CA HIS A 24 -2.01 7.63 -9.22
C HIS A 24 -0.58 7.84 -8.70
N ASN A 25 -0.42 8.26 -7.44
CA ASN A 25 0.87 8.45 -6.78
C ASN A 25 1.36 7.14 -6.15
N TYR A 26 1.69 6.17 -7.01
CA TYR A 26 2.00 4.80 -6.59
C TYR A 26 3.28 4.67 -5.77
N ARG A 27 4.24 5.59 -5.97
CA ARG A 27 5.52 5.59 -5.25
C ARG A 27 5.31 5.89 -3.77
N GLU A 28 4.56 6.95 -3.45
CA GLU A 28 4.25 7.30 -2.06
C GLU A 28 3.24 6.32 -1.45
N ALA A 29 2.29 5.82 -2.25
CA ALA A 29 1.33 4.80 -1.82
C ALA A 29 2.02 3.55 -1.24
N TYR A 30 3.16 3.14 -1.79
CA TYR A 30 3.94 2.00 -1.28
C TYR A 30 4.41 2.19 0.15
N THR A 31 4.90 3.39 0.48
CA THR A 31 5.36 3.73 1.83
C THR A 31 4.19 3.73 2.83
N ILE A 32 3.05 4.32 2.45
CA ILE A 32 1.86 4.35 3.30
C ILE A 32 1.30 2.95 3.52
N ALA A 33 1.23 2.13 2.47
CA ALA A 33 0.78 0.74 2.56
C ALA A 33 1.69 -0.11 3.47
N GLY A 34 3.01 0.12 3.45
CA GLY A 34 3.97 -0.54 4.33
C GLY A 34 3.76 -0.18 5.80
N THR A 35 3.57 1.12 6.07
CA THR A 35 3.27 1.63 7.42
C THR A 35 1.95 1.07 7.95
N LEU A 36 0.89 1.12 7.14
CA LEU A 36 -0.42 0.59 7.50
C LEU A 36 -0.37 -0.92 7.79
N ASN A 37 0.29 -1.69 6.93
CA ASN A 37 0.46 -3.14 7.12
C ASN A 37 1.21 -3.48 8.41
N SER A 38 2.21 -2.67 8.78
CA SER A 38 2.97 -2.85 10.02
C SER A 38 2.09 -2.61 11.24
N LYS A 39 1.23 -1.57 11.22
CA LYS A 39 0.28 -1.28 12.30
C LYS A 39 -0.76 -2.38 12.48
N LEU A 40 -1.25 -2.95 11.37
CA LEU A 40 -2.23 -4.05 11.38
C LEU A 40 -1.66 -5.39 11.84
N LYS A 41 -0.34 -5.55 11.87
CA LYS A 41 0.37 -6.76 12.34
C LYS A 41 0.96 -6.62 13.73
N GLY A 42 0.89 -5.43 14.35
CA GLY A 42 1.45 -5.22 15.67
C GLY A 42 0.71 -6.01 16.75
N ASP A 43 1.39 -6.31 17.86
CA ASP A 43 0.83 -7.06 18.99
C ASP A 43 -0.21 -6.26 19.81
N MET A 44 -0.46 -5.00 19.44
CA MET A 44 -1.45 -4.17 20.11
C MET A 44 -2.87 -4.59 19.70
N VAL A 45 -3.76 -4.67 20.70
CA VAL A 45 -5.18 -4.92 20.46
C VAL A 45 -5.78 -3.73 19.70
N ILE A 46 -6.28 -4.00 18.49
CA ILE A 46 -6.96 -3.00 17.66
C ILE A 46 -8.44 -3.00 18.03
N ALA A 47 -8.96 -1.88 18.53
CA ALA A 47 -10.35 -1.71 18.93
C ALA A 47 -11.26 -1.20 17.79
N LEU A 48 -10.99 -1.64 16.55
CA LEU A 48 -11.89 -1.44 15.40
C LEU A 48 -12.81 -2.64 15.22
N PRO A 49 -14.00 -2.48 14.61
CA PRO A 49 -14.83 -3.59 14.19
C PRO A 49 -14.03 -4.59 13.34
N ILE A 50 -14.16 -5.88 13.65
CA ILE A 50 -13.37 -6.94 12.99
C ILE A 50 -13.55 -6.95 11.47
N ASP A 51 -14.76 -6.68 10.99
CA ASP A 51 -15.06 -6.65 9.56
C ASP A 51 -14.34 -5.49 8.86
N GLN A 52 -14.19 -4.35 9.54
CA GLN A 52 -13.43 -3.22 9.01
C GLN A 52 -11.94 -3.55 8.93
N ILE A 53 -11.37 -4.19 9.95
CA ILE A 53 -9.96 -4.64 9.94
C ILE A 53 -9.74 -5.62 8.79
N ARG A 54 -10.64 -6.60 8.62
CA ARG A 54 -10.56 -7.61 7.55
C ARG A 54 -10.66 -6.99 6.16
N GLU A 55 -11.51 -6.00 5.99
CA GLU A 55 -11.64 -5.29 4.72
C GLU A 55 -10.35 -4.53 4.38
N ILE A 56 -9.79 -3.76 5.33
CA ILE A 56 -8.52 -3.05 5.14
C ILE A 56 -7.39 -4.03 4.78
N GLN A 57 -7.27 -5.16 5.50
CA GLN A 57 -6.27 -6.19 5.21
C GLN A 57 -6.47 -6.84 3.83
N THR A 58 -7.72 -6.99 3.40
CA THR A 58 -8.05 -7.54 2.08
C THR A 58 -7.65 -6.59 0.97
N GLN A 59 -8.01 -5.31 1.08
CA GLN A 59 -7.62 -4.30 0.12
C GLN A 59 -6.09 -4.11 0.07
N LEU A 60 -5.39 -4.16 1.20
CA LEU A 60 -3.92 -4.14 1.22
C LEU A 60 -3.30 -5.32 0.46
N ARG A 61 -3.84 -6.54 0.63
CA ARG A 61 -3.35 -7.71 -0.13
C ARG A 61 -3.59 -7.54 -1.63
N ILE A 62 -4.73 -6.99 -2.02
CA ILE A 62 -5.03 -6.68 -3.43
C ILE A 62 -4.05 -5.62 -3.95
N TYR A 63 -3.83 -4.55 -3.19
CA TYR A 63 -2.86 -3.51 -3.51
C TYR A 63 -1.46 -4.09 -3.76
N TYR A 64 -0.93 -4.92 -2.85
CA TYR A 64 0.41 -5.50 -3.03
C TYR A 64 0.51 -6.37 -4.29
N ARG A 65 -0.53 -7.15 -4.60
CA ARG A 65 -0.60 -7.93 -5.86
C ARG A 65 -0.62 -7.02 -7.10
N GLN A 66 -1.32 -5.89 -7.04
CA GLN A 66 -1.35 -4.92 -8.14
C GLN A 66 -0.01 -4.20 -8.30
N ASN A 67 0.62 -3.82 -7.19
CA ASN A 67 1.93 -3.16 -7.18
C ASN A 67 3.04 -4.08 -7.75
N GLU A 68 2.99 -5.37 -7.46
CA GLU A 68 3.90 -6.36 -8.05
C GLU A 68 3.75 -6.45 -9.58
N LYS A 69 2.51 -6.42 -10.08
CA LYS A 69 2.23 -6.35 -11.52
C LYS A 69 2.77 -5.07 -12.13
N LEU A 70 2.57 -3.92 -11.47
CA LEU A 70 3.09 -2.63 -11.91
C LEU A 70 4.63 -2.67 -12.01
N ASN A 71 5.30 -3.23 -11.00
CA ASN A 71 6.76 -3.38 -11.02
C ASN A 71 7.22 -4.29 -12.17
N THR A 72 6.54 -5.41 -12.41
CA THR A 72 6.85 -6.31 -13.53
C THR A 72 6.75 -5.59 -14.88
N ILE A 73 5.69 -4.81 -15.07
CA ILE A 73 5.52 -4.00 -16.28
C ILE A 73 6.64 -2.97 -16.40
N SER A 74 6.96 -2.26 -15.32
CA SER A 74 8.03 -1.26 -15.29
C SER A 74 9.40 -1.85 -15.69
N GLN A 75 9.74 -3.03 -15.17
CA GLN A 75 10.99 -3.73 -15.53
C GLN A 75 11.01 -4.16 -17.00
N SER A 76 9.88 -4.63 -17.55
CA SER A 76 9.76 -4.97 -18.97
C SER A 76 9.97 -3.74 -19.87
N MET A 77 9.40 -2.59 -19.49
CA MET A 77 9.60 -1.32 -20.19
C MET A 77 11.05 -0.85 -20.12
N TYR A 78 11.70 -0.99 -18.97
CA TYR A 78 13.13 -0.71 -18.83
C TYR A 78 13.98 -1.58 -19.77
N GLY A 79 13.70 -2.89 -19.83
CA GLY A 79 14.38 -3.81 -20.75
C GLY A 79 14.18 -3.42 -22.22
N THR A 80 12.97 -2.97 -22.58
CA THR A 80 12.67 -2.44 -23.91
C THR A 80 13.50 -1.19 -24.20
N GLY A 81 13.57 -0.24 -23.27
CA GLY A 81 14.39 0.96 -23.38
C GLY A 81 15.89 0.64 -23.56
N LYS A 82 16.41 -0.35 -22.82
CA LYS A 82 17.79 -0.82 -22.98
C LYS A 82 18.08 -1.37 -24.37
N ARG A 83 17.15 -2.13 -24.95
CA ARG A 83 17.29 -2.66 -26.32
C ARG A 83 17.29 -1.53 -27.35
N LEU A 84 16.41 -0.55 -27.20
CA LEU A 84 16.37 0.62 -28.08
C LEU A 84 17.65 1.45 -27.99
N ALA A 85 18.16 1.68 -26.78
CA ALA A 85 19.40 2.42 -26.55
C ALA A 85 20.64 1.74 -27.14
N ALA A 86 20.59 0.43 -27.40
CA ALA A 86 21.69 -0.29 -28.07
C ALA A 86 21.69 -0.13 -29.60
N LEU A 87 20.65 0.50 -30.18
CA LEU A 87 20.52 0.73 -31.62
C LEU A 87 20.98 2.13 -32.06
N VAL A 88 21.28 3.02 -31.11
CA VAL A 88 21.74 4.41 -31.33
C VAL A 88 23.07 4.63 -30.64
#